data_AF-A0A2D4KN88-F1
#
_entry.id   AF-A0A2D4KN88-F1
#
_cell.length_a   1.000
_cell.length_b   1.000
_cell.length_c   1.000
_cell.angle_alpha   90.00
_cell.angle_beta   90.00
_cell.angle_gamma   90.00
#
_symmetry.space_group_name_H-M   'P 1'
#
loop_
_entity.id
_entity.type
_entity.pdbx_description
1 polymer ?
#
loop_
_entity_poly.entity_id
_entity_poly.type
_entity_poly.pdbx_seq_one_letter_code
_entity_poly.pdbx_strand_id
1 'polypeptide(L)'
;LHIYDPKVLKEQIILDLSHPGVSEDDQVSRLVTITKDPYEACEEAHALVICTEWDMFKELDYQRIHKKMLKPAFIFDGRRVLDDLHHQLQAIGFQIETIGKKISAKRIPFASSGDIPKFSLQDPPLKKARV
;
A
#
# COMPACT_ATOMS: atom_id res chain seq x y z
N LEU A 1 8.87 10.80 1.46
CA LEU A 1 7.84 10.42 0.47
C LEU A 1 8.53 10.00 -0.81
N HIS A 2 8.21 8.80 -1.32
CA HIS A 2 8.65 8.36 -2.63
C HIS A 2 7.44 8.41 -3.55
N ILE A 3 7.47 9.26 -4.57
CA ILE A 3 6.31 9.58 -5.41
C ILE A 3 6.55 9.05 -6.82
N TYR A 4 5.56 8.34 -7.34
CA TYR A 4 5.51 7.88 -8.72
C TYR A 4 4.21 8.36 -9.36
N ASP A 5 4.30 8.91 -10.57
CA ASP A 5 3.17 9.13 -11.47
C ASP A 5 3.64 8.85 -12.92
N PRO A 6 2.87 8.10 -13.72
CA PRO A 6 3.27 7.72 -15.08
C PRO A 6 3.30 8.88 -16.08
N LYS A 7 2.72 10.04 -15.77
CA LYS A 7 2.51 11.14 -16.71
C LYS A 7 2.98 12.50 -16.20
N VAL A 8 2.94 12.75 -14.89
CA VAL A 8 3.36 14.04 -14.34
C VAL A 8 4.88 14.16 -14.34
N LEU A 9 5.40 15.29 -14.83
CA LEU A 9 6.83 15.57 -14.85
C LEU A 9 7.37 15.79 -13.43
N LYS A 10 8.62 15.37 -13.21
CA LYS A 10 9.32 15.54 -11.93
C LYS A 10 9.33 17.00 -11.48
N GLU A 11 9.61 17.91 -12.41
CA GLU A 11 9.70 19.35 -12.18
C GLU A 11 8.36 19.91 -11.73
N GLN A 12 7.26 19.39 -12.29
CA GLN A 12 5.90 19.80 -11.90
C GLN A 12 5.57 19.36 -10.48
N ILE A 13 5.89 18.11 -10.10
CA ILE A 13 5.68 17.63 -8.73
C ILE A 13 6.45 18.49 -7.72
N ILE A 14 7.70 18.83 -8.02
CA ILE A 14 8.52 19.69 -7.15
C ILE A 14 7.90 21.08 -7.05
N LEU A 15 7.48 21.67 -8.18
CA LEU A 15 6.85 22.99 -8.21
C LEU A 15 5.58 23.03 -7.35
N ASP A 16 4.71 22.03 -7.49
CA ASP A 16 3.45 21.94 -6.75
C ASP A 16 3.69 21.80 -5.24
N LEU A 17 4.66 20.97 -4.85
CA LEU A 17 4.97 20.75 -3.44
C LEU A 17 5.74 21.91 -2.81
N SER A 18 6.49 22.69 -3.60
CA SER A 18 7.27 23.85 -3.13
C SER A 18 6.45 25.14 -3.10
N HIS A 19 5.14 25.08 -3.35
CA HIS A 19 4.29 26.26 -3.26
C HIS A 19 4.28 26.79 -1.82
N PRO A 20 4.36 28.12 -1.59
CA PRO A 20 4.46 28.70 -0.23
C PRO A 20 3.31 28.36 0.72
N GLY A 21 2.16 27.93 0.20
CA GLY A 21 1.02 27.43 0.98
C GLY A 21 1.09 25.93 1.33
N VAL A 22 2.10 25.21 0.83
CA VAL A 22 2.24 23.75 0.96
C VAL A 22 3.46 23.37 1.78
N SER A 23 4.61 23.99 1.53
CA SER A 23 5.84 23.73 2.28
C SER A 23 6.69 24.98 2.45
N GLU A 24 7.58 24.93 3.44
CA GLU A 24 8.64 25.92 3.63
C GLU A 24 9.86 25.60 2.76
N ASP A 25 10.66 26.63 2.47
CA ASP A 25 11.87 26.51 1.65
C ASP A 25 12.78 25.37 2.19
N ASP A 26 13.24 24.51 1.27
CA ASP A 26 14.08 23.33 1.47
C ASP A 26 13.40 21.98 1.78
N GLN A 27 12.18 21.95 2.34
CA GLN A 27 11.62 20.71 2.89
C GLN A 27 11.39 19.64 1.81
N VAL A 28 10.90 20.06 0.65
CA VAL A 28 10.63 19.18 -0.49
C VAL A 28 11.90 18.44 -0.91
N SER A 29 13.04 19.14 -0.99
CA SER A 29 14.31 18.55 -1.42
C SER A 29 14.83 17.49 -0.44
N ARG A 30 14.52 17.61 0.85
CA ARG A 30 14.97 16.68 1.90
C ARG A 30 14.03 15.49 2.06
N LEU A 31 12.73 15.69 1.84
CA LEU A 31 11.70 14.72 2.20
C LEU A 31 11.05 14.02 1.01
N VAL A 32 11.21 14.55 -0.21
CA VAL A 32 10.53 14.04 -1.40
C VAL A 32 11.55 13.47 -2.37
N THR A 33 11.34 12.21 -2.74
CA THR A 33 12.06 11.53 -3.80
C THR A 33 11.04 11.15 -4.88
N ILE A 34 11.33 11.47 -6.13
CA ILE A 34 10.45 11.15 -7.26
C ILE A 34 11.08 9.99 -8.01
N THR A 35 10.38 8.86 -8.06
CA THR A 35 10.86 7.62 -8.66
C THR A 35 10.34 7.46 -10.07
N LYS A 36 11.03 6.66 -10.89
CA LYS A 36 10.60 6.36 -12.28
C LYS A 36 9.78 5.08 -12.38
N ASP A 37 9.71 4.33 -11.30
CA ASP A 37 9.08 3.02 -11.24
C ASP A 37 8.26 2.90 -9.94
N PRO A 38 7.03 2.35 -9.98
CA PRO A 38 6.19 2.22 -8.80
C PRO A 38 6.75 1.21 -7.79
N TYR A 39 7.55 0.22 -8.21
CA TYR A 39 8.15 -0.73 -7.28
C TYR A 39 9.26 -0.08 -6.45
N GLU A 40 10.06 0.81 -7.06
CA GLU A 40 11.06 1.63 -6.36
C GLU A 40 10.39 2.53 -5.29
N ALA A 41 9.21 3.10 -5.59
CA ALA A 41 8.48 3.91 -4.61
C ALA A 41 8.02 3.12 -3.38
N CYS A 42 7.88 1.80 -3.51
CA CYS A 42 7.41 0.92 -2.45
C CYS A 42 8.53 0.21 -1.67
N GLU A 43 9.79 0.32 -2.10
CA GLU A 43 10.89 -0.35 -1.41
C GLU A 43 11.11 0.25 -0.02
N GLU A 44 11.19 -0.61 1.00
CA GLU A 44 11.30 -0.23 2.41
C GLU A 44 10.18 0.70 2.92
N ALA A 45 9.08 0.84 2.16
CA ALA A 45 7.95 1.65 2.57
C ALA A 45 7.13 0.95 3.67
N HIS A 46 6.62 1.74 4.62
CA HIS A 46 5.64 1.28 5.62
C HIS A 46 4.22 1.22 5.03
N ALA A 47 3.91 2.16 4.13
CA ALA A 47 2.60 2.31 3.53
C ALA A 47 2.70 2.70 2.05
N LEU A 48 1.82 2.12 1.25
CA LEU A 48 1.51 2.54 -0.11
C LEU A 48 0.22 3.38 -0.07
N VAL A 49 0.22 4.55 -0.70
CA VAL A 49 -0.95 5.44 -0.76
C VAL A 49 -1.30 5.71 -2.22
N ILE A 50 -2.52 5.36 -2.63
CA ILE A 50 -3.04 5.62 -3.97
C ILE A 50 -3.81 6.93 -3.96
N CYS A 51 -3.23 7.95 -4.60
CA CYS A 51 -3.81 9.29 -4.70
C CYS A 51 -4.42 9.60 -6.07
N THR A 52 -4.15 8.78 -7.08
CA THR A 52 -4.64 8.92 -8.47
C THR A 52 -5.12 7.58 -9.01
N GLU A 53 -6.12 7.62 -9.89
CA GLU A 53 -6.85 6.46 -10.39
C GLU A 53 -6.27 5.85 -11.68
N TRP A 54 -4.95 5.73 -11.78
CA TRP A 54 -4.34 5.10 -12.95
C TRP A 54 -4.64 3.59 -13.00
N ASP A 55 -5.20 3.10 -14.12
CA ASP A 55 -5.54 1.69 -14.30
C ASP A 55 -4.35 0.74 -14.09
N MET A 56 -3.13 1.18 -14.43
CA MET A 56 -1.92 0.40 -14.21
C MET A 56 -1.71 -0.02 -12.75
N PHE A 57 -2.26 0.70 -11.77
CA PHE A 57 -2.14 0.36 -10.36
C PHE A 57 -2.91 -0.92 -10.00
N LYS A 58 -3.92 -1.31 -10.80
CA LYS A 58 -4.62 -2.60 -10.64
C LYS A 58 -3.77 -3.79 -11.10
N GLU A 59 -2.81 -3.53 -11.99
CA GLU A 59 -2.02 -4.57 -12.67
C GLU A 59 -0.64 -4.79 -12.05
N LEU A 60 -0.29 -4.05 -10.99
CA LEU A 60 1.00 -4.20 -10.31
C LEU A 60 1.15 -5.56 -9.63
N ASP A 61 2.39 -6.05 -9.59
CA ASP A 61 2.74 -7.23 -8.81
C ASP A 61 2.80 -6.90 -7.31
N TYR A 62 1.66 -7.01 -6.64
CA TYR A 62 1.53 -6.76 -5.21
C TYR A 62 2.28 -7.77 -4.33
N GLN A 63 2.59 -8.97 -4.83
CA GLN A 63 3.43 -9.92 -4.08
C GLN A 63 4.87 -9.42 -4.01
N ARG A 64 5.40 -8.94 -5.15
CA ARG A 64 6.72 -8.30 -5.23
C ARG A 64 6.79 -7.07 -4.33
N ILE A 65 5.77 -6.20 -4.39
CA ILE A 65 5.68 -5.00 -3.53
C ILE A 65 5.70 -5.41 -2.06
N HIS A 66 4.82 -6.34 -1.66
CA HIS A 66 4.72 -6.77 -0.27
C HIS A 66 6.05 -7.32 0.26
N LYS A 67 6.78 -8.11 -0.53
CA LYS A 67 8.07 -8.69 -0.12
C LYS A 67 9.12 -7.63 0.22
N LYS A 68 9.06 -6.45 -0.41
CA LYS A 68 10.04 -5.37 -0.28
C LYS A 68 9.64 -4.27 0.72
N MET A 69 8.35 -4.20 1.10
CA MET A 69 7.88 -3.26 2.12
C MET A 69 8.26 -3.70 3.53
N LEU A 70 8.30 -2.74 4.46
CA LEU A 70 8.39 -3.02 5.89
C LEU A 70 7.09 -3.65 6.42
N LYS A 71 7.14 -4.23 7.62
CA LYS A 71 5.99 -4.94 8.22
C LYS A 71 5.59 -4.29 9.54
N PRO A 72 4.28 -4.09 9.78
CA PRO A 72 3.15 -4.42 8.90
C PRO A 72 3.08 -3.50 7.68
N ALA A 73 2.67 -4.06 6.53
CA ALA A 73 2.58 -3.33 5.26
C ALA A 73 1.15 -2.81 5.04
N PHE A 74 1.00 -1.49 4.85
CA PHE A 74 -0.30 -0.86 4.64
C PHE A 74 -0.53 -0.46 3.19
N ILE A 75 -1.78 -0.53 2.75
CA ILE A 75 -2.27 0.10 1.52
C ILE A 75 -3.42 1.03 1.90
N PHE A 76 -3.31 2.30 1.53
CA PHE A 76 -4.40 3.27 1.62
C PHE A 76 -4.88 3.60 0.20
N ASP A 77 -6.03 3.07 -0.17
CA ASP A 77 -6.65 3.33 -1.47
C ASP A 77 -7.61 4.54 -1.37
N GLY A 78 -7.11 5.71 -1.77
CA GLY A 78 -7.89 6.94 -1.80
C GLY A 78 -8.85 7.05 -2.97
N ARG A 79 -8.81 6.11 -3.93
CA ARG A 79 -9.51 6.21 -5.21
C ARG A 79 -10.42 5.02 -5.51
N ARG A 80 -10.47 4.03 -4.62
CA ARG A 80 -11.24 2.78 -4.79
C ARG A 80 -10.83 2.02 -6.07
N VAL A 81 -9.57 2.16 -6.45
CA VAL A 81 -8.97 1.52 -7.64
C VAL A 81 -8.77 0.02 -7.42
N LEU A 82 -8.55 -0.39 -6.18
CA LEU A 82 -8.21 -1.76 -5.81
C LEU A 82 -9.39 -2.54 -5.23
N ASP A 83 -10.63 -2.01 -5.30
CA ASP A 83 -11.82 -2.57 -4.64
C ASP A 83 -11.99 -4.09 -4.87
N ASP A 84 -11.79 -4.55 -6.10
CA ASP A 84 -11.91 -5.96 -6.49
C ASP A 84 -10.73 -6.83 -6.02
N LEU A 85 -9.59 -6.22 -5.68
CA LEU A 85 -8.37 -6.90 -5.24
C LEU A 85 -8.26 -7.04 -3.72
N HIS A 86 -9.18 -6.45 -2.93
CA HIS A 86 -9.10 -6.43 -1.46
C HIS A 86 -8.84 -7.81 -0.84
N HIS A 87 -9.56 -8.84 -1.29
CA HIS A 87 -9.39 -10.19 -0.74
C HIS A 87 -8.01 -10.76 -1.07
N GLN A 88 -7.51 -10.54 -2.29
CA GLN A 88 -6.18 -10.98 -2.71
C GLN A 88 -5.08 -10.24 -1.93
N LEU A 89 -5.20 -8.91 -1.78
CA LEU A 89 -4.23 -8.10 -1.05
C LEU A 89 -4.15 -8.47 0.44
N GLN A 90 -5.30 -8.75 1.06
CA GLN A 90 -5.36 -9.26 2.43
C GLN A 90 -4.72 -10.65 2.55
N ALA A 91 -4.96 -11.54 1.57
CA ALA A 91 -4.34 -12.86 1.54
C ALA A 91 -2.80 -12.80 1.36
N ILE A 92 -2.29 -11.78 0.66
CA ILE A 92 -0.85 -11.51 0.55
C ILE A 92 -0.27 -11.05 1.91
N GLY A 93 -1.06 -10.36 2.73
CA GLY A 93 -0.67 -9.88 4.06
C GLY A 93 -0.78 -8.36 4.24
N PHE A 94 -1.33 -7.63 3.26
CA PHE A 94 -1.54 -6.19 3.41
C PHE A 94 -2.68 -5.85 4.36
N GLN A 95 -2.47 -4.77 5.12
CA GLN A 95 -3.55 -4.04 5.76
C GLN A 95 -4.06 -2.97 4.78
N ILE A 96 -5.10 -3.32 4.02
CA ILE A 96 -5.72 -2.41 3.05
C ILE A 96 -6.91 -1.66 3.67
N GLU A 97 -6.89 -0.34 3.54
CA GLU A 97 -7.96 0.58 3.90
C GLU A 97 -8.36 1.39 2.66
N THR A 98 -9.66 1.63 2.48
CA THR A 98 -10.20 2.37 1.32
C THR A 98 -11.31 3.31 1.75
N ILE A 99 -11.48 4.43 1.04
CA ILE A 99 -12.48 5.44 1.37
C ILE A 99 -13.90 4.85 1.27
N GLY A 100 -14.75 5.18 2.23
CA GLY A 100 -16.16 4.79 2.23
C GLY A 100 -16.42 3.31 2.59
N LYS A 101 -15.39 2.57 3.05
CA LYS A 101 -15.52 1.18 3.50
C LYS A 101 -15.12 1.06 4.96
N LYS A 102 -15.98 0.45 5.78
CA LYS A 102 -15.67 0.19 7.20
C LYS A 102 -14.44 -0.73 7.29
N ILE A 103 -13.48 -0.36 8.12
CA ILE A 103 -12.31 -1.19 8.41
C ILE A 103 -12.80 -2.51 9.02
N SER A 104 -12.37 -3.63 8.44
CA SER A 104 -12.68 -4.95 8.99
C SER A 104 -11.93 -5.15 10.31
N ALA A 105 -12.65 -5.49 11.39
CA ALA A 105 -12.07 -5.67 12.72
C ALA A 105 -11.10 -6.87 12.82
N LYS A 106 -11.05 -7.75 11.80
CA LYS A 106 -10.03 -8.80 11.69
C LYS A 106 -8.70 -8.17 11.24
N ARG A 107 -8.07 -7.40 12.11
CA ARG A 107 -6.66 -7.04 11.91
C ARG A 107 -5.83 -8.31 11.97
N ILE A 108 -5.00 -8.54 10.96
CA ILE A 108 -3.94 -9.55 11.06
C ILE A 108 -3.10 -9.11 12.27
N PRO A 109 -2.98 -9.94 13.33
CA PRO A 109 -2.17 -9.59 14.48
C PRO A 109 -0.77 -9.22 14.02
N PHE A 110 -0.17 -8.19 14.65
CA PHE A 110 1.24 -7.88 14.47
C PHE A 110 2.06 -9.10 14.92
N ALA A 111 2.42 -9.97 13.99
CA ALA A 111 3.39 -11.03 14.23
C ALA A 111 4.76 -10.46 13.86
N SER A 112 5.66 -10.40 14.84
CA SER A 112 7.08 -10.26 14.51
C SER A 112 7.47 -11.39 13.57
N SER A 113 8.41 -11.15 12.66
CA SER A 113 8.75 -12.01 11.51
C SER A 113 9.09 -13.50 11.84
N GLY A 114 9.07 -13.91 13.10
CA GLY A 114 9.26 -15.29 13.57
C GLY A 114 7.99 -16.15 13.69
N ASP A 115 6.77 -15.58 13.70
CA ASP A 115 5.57 -16.32 14.11
C ASP A 115 4.47 -16.42 13.03
N ILE A 116 4.83 -16.68 11.77
CA ILE A 116 3.81 -17.06 10.77
C ILE A 116 3.51 -18.56 10.93
N PRO A 117 2.32 -18.97 11.43
CA PRO A 117 1.94 -20.37 11.36
C PRO A 117 1.75 -20.71 9.88
N LYS A 118 2.48 -21.72 9.37
CA LYS A 118 2.24 -22.27 8.05
C LYS A 118 0.79 -22.78 8.00
N PHE A 119 -0.12 -22.01 7.43
CA PHE A 119 -1.47 -22.48 7.19
C PHE A 119 -1.40 -23.51 6.06
N SER A 120 -1.43 -24.80 6.42
CA SER A 120 -1.46 -25.89 5.46
C SER A 120 -2.85 -25.93 4.82
N LEU A 121 -2.89 -25.91 3.49
CA LEU A 121 -4.13 -26.04 2.70
C LEU A 121 -4.78 -27.44 2.80
N GLN A 122 -4.33 -28.30 3.71
CA GLN A 122 -4.81 -29.67 3.88
C GLN A 122 -5.71 -29.89 5.09
N ASP A 123 -5.93 -28.88 5.94
CA ASP A 123 -6.75 -29.08 7.13
C ASP A 123 -8.26 -28.98 6.82
N PRO A 124 -9.07 -29.97 7.21
CA PRO A 124 -10.49 -29.98 6.93
C PRO A 124 -11.23 -28.86 7.69
N PRO A 125 -12.33 -28.32 7.13
CA PRO A 125 -13.04 -27.19 7.72
C PRO A 125 -13.60 -27.53 9.11
N LEU A 126 -13.29 -26.67 10.09
CA LEU A 126 -13.82 -26.75 11.45
C LEU A 126 -15.35 -26.76 11.43
N LYS A 127 -15.94 -27.82 11.98
CA LYS A 127 -17.40 -27.94 12.14
C LYS A 127 -17.90 -26.85 13.08
N LYS A 128 -18.83 -26.03 12.60
CA LYS A 128 -19.53 -25.03 13.42
C LYS A 128 -20.25 -25.73 14.57
N ALA A 129 -19.97 -25.33 15.80
CA ALA A 129 -20.78 -25.68 16.96
C ALA A 129 -22.18 -25.07 16.76
N ARG A 130 -23.22 -25.90 16.86
CA ARG A 130 -24.61 -25.44 16.88
C ARG A 130 -24.89 -24.78 18.23
N VAL A 131 -25.43 -23.56 18.18
CA VAL A 131 -26.26 -22.99 19.24
C VAL A 131 -27.67 -22.93 18.67
#